data_AF-A0A966QBB4-F1
#
_entry.id   AF-A0A966QBB4-F1
#
_cell.length_a   1.000
_cell.length_b   1.000
_cell.length_c   1.000
_cell.angle_alpha   90.00
_cell.angle_beta   90.00
_cell.angle_gamma   90.00
#
_symmetry.space_group_name_H-M   'P 1'
#
loop_
_entity.id
_entity.type
_entity.pdbx_description
1 polymer ?
#
loop_
_entity_poly.entity_id
_entity_poly.type
_entity_poly.pdbx_seq_one_letter_code
_entity_poly.pdbx_strand_id
1 'polypeptide(L)' 'MYIGSTDGRGLMHCLWEIIDNAVDEALAGFCKKVVINLEKDGSIEVHD' A
#
# COMPACT_ATOMS: atom_id res chain seq x y z
N MET A 1 -5.76 -16.43 -6.17
CA MET A 1 -6.21 -16.03 -7.52
C MET A 1 -6.10 -14.52 -7.74
N TYR A 2 -6.45 -13.66 -6.77
CA TYR A 2 -6.16 -12.21 -6.82
C TYR A 2 -4.90 -11.88 -6.00
N ILE A 3 -4.96 -12.15 -4.70
CA ILE A 3 -3.89 -11.81 -3.76
C ILE A 3 -2.90 -12.96 -3.49
N GLY A 4 -2.91 -14.00 -4.34
CA GLY A 4 -2.05 -15.19 -4.22
C GLY A 4 -2.42 -16.17 -3.09
N SER A 5 -2.59 -15.69 -1.86
CA SER A 5 -2.91 -16.49 -0.67
C SER A 5 -3.80 -15.71 0.30
N THR A 6 -4.29 -16.36 1.36
CA THR A 6 -5.02 -15.70 2.47
C THR A 6 -4.22 -15.70 3.78
N ASP A 7 -2.93 -16.00 3.70
CA ASP A 7 -1.98 -15.84 4.81
C ASP A 7 -1.33 -14.45 4.76
N GLY A 8 -0.30 -14.23 5.58
CA GLY A 8 0.40 -12.94 5.65
C GLY A 8 0.96 -12.45 4.30
N ARG A 9 1.27 -13.33 3.35
CA ARG A 9 1.70 -12.92 2.00
C ARG A 9 0.56 -12.26 1.23
N GLY A 10 -0.66 -12.78 1.35
CA GLY A 10 -1.85 -12.17 0.75
C GLY A 10 -2.19 -10.83 1.35
N LEU A 11 -2.06 -10.70 2.68
CA LEU A 11 -2.24 -9.42 3.37
C LEU A 11 -1.22 -8.38 2.88
N MET A 12 0.05 -8.76 2.79
CA MET A 12 1.09 -7.86 2.25
C MET A 12 0.82 -7.47 0.80
N HIS A 13 0.33 -8.40 -0.03
CA HIS A 13 -0.04 -8.10 -1.41
C HIS A 13 -1.10 -7.00 -1.49
N CYS A 14 -2.16 -7.07 -0.67
CA CYS A 14 -3.16 -5.99 -0.61
C CYS A 14 -2.53 -4.62 -0.29
N LEU A 15 -1.56 -4.57 0.62
CA LEU A 15 -0.88 -3.33 0.96
C LEU A 15 0.01 -2.81 -0.18
N TRP A 16 0.73 -3.71 -0.85
CA TRP A 16 1.57 -3.35 -2.01
C TRP A 16 0.76 -2.68 -3.11
N GLU A 17 -0.45 -3.17 -3.42
CA GLU A 17 -1.31 -2.56 -4.43
C GLU A 17 -1.65 -1.09 -4.14
N ILE A 18 -1.80 -0.72 -2.86
CA ILE A 18 -2.07 0.68 -2.49
C ILE A 18 -0.80 1.53 -2.57
N ILE A 19 0.34 0.97 -2.15
CA ILE A 19 1.64 1.65 -2.26
C ILE A 19 2.01 1.88 -3.73
N ASP A 20 1.75 0.91 -4.61
CA ASP A 20 2.06 1.00 -6.03
C ASP A 20 1.26 2.12 -6.72
N ASN A 21 -0.03 2.30 -6.37
CA ASN A 21 -0.81 3.45 -6.86
C ASN A 21 -0.20 4.80 -6.43
N ALA A 22 0.23 4.91 -5.17
CA ALA A 22 0.91 6.11 -4.67
C ALA A 22 2.25 6.37 -5.38
N VAL A 23 3.00 5.31 -5.71
CA VAL A 23 4.23 5.40 -6.50
C VAL A 23 3.94 5.84 -7.94
N ASP A 24 2.87 5.32 -8.56
CA ASP A 24 2.45 5.74 -9.90
C ASP A 24 2.13 7.23 -9.97
N GLU A 25 1.49 7.80 -8.93
CA GLU A 25 1.28 9.25 -8.82
C GLU A 25 2.59 10.03 -8.68
N ALA A 26 3.56 9.49 -7.94
CA ALA A 26 4.88 10.09 -7.80
C ALA A 26 5.66 10.05 -9.13
N LEU A 27 5.55 8.95 -9.89
CA LEU A 27 6.13 8.82 -11.23
C LEU A 27 5.49 9.78 -12.24
N ALA A 28 4.19 10.02 -12.11
CA ALA A 28 3.47 11.02 -12.90
C ALA A 28 3.77 12.48 -12.46
N GLY A 29 4.50 12.67 -11.35
CA GLY A 29 4.95 13.96 -10.85
C GLY A 29 3.94 14.70 -9.97
N PHE A 30 2.88 14.04 -9.53
CA PHE A 30 1.83 14.62 -8.66
C PHE A 30 2.13 14.44 -7.17
N CYS A 31 2.76 13.32 -6.79
CA CYS A 31 3.21 13.05 -5.42
C CYS A 31 4.73 13.24 -5.29
N LYS A 32 5.19 13.63 -4.09
CA LYS A 32 6.63 13.68 -3.73
C LYS A 32 6.98 12.93 -2.45
N LYS A 33 5.98 12.48 -1.70
CA LYS A 33 6.17 11.86 -0.39
C LYS A 33 5.02 10.91 -0.11
N VAL A 34 5.34 9.62 -0.04
CA VAL A 34 4.40 8.59 0.44
C VAL A 34 4.67 8.33 1.92
N VAL A 35 3.61 8.29 2.74
CA VAL A 35 3.64 7.99 4.18
C VAL A 35 2.80 6.76 4.46
N ILE A 36 3.36 5.82 5.20
CA ILE A 36 2.68 4.59 5.62
C ILE A 36 2.57 4.61 7.14
N ASN A 37 1.33 4.58 7.65
CA ASN A 37 1.04 4.55 9.08
C ASN A 37 0.48 3.17 9.45
N LEU A 38 1.10 2.51 10.42
CA LEU A 38 0.57 1.30 11.04
C LEU A 38 -0.12 1.70 12.35
N GLU A 39 -1.43 1.54 12.38
CA GLU A 39 -2.25 1.89 13.53
C GLU A 39 -2.22 0.82 14.61
N LYS A 40 -2.57 1.21 15.84
CA LYS A 40 -2.54 0.31 17.00
C LYS A 40 -3.56 -0.82 16.91
N ASP A 41 -4.61 -0.66 16.10
CA ASP A 41 -5.64 -1.68 15.87
C ASP A 41 -5.26 -2.67 14.76
N GLY A 42 -4.09 -2.50 14.14
CA GLY A 42 -3.60 -3.33 13.05
C GLY A 42 -4.07 -2.89 11.66
N SER A 43 -4.80 -1.78 11.55
CA SER A 43 -5.07 -1.14 10.26
C SER A 43 -3.82 -0.43 9.72
N ILE A 44 -3.80 -0.21 8.40
CA ILE A 44 -2.69 0.47 7.72
C ILE A 44 -3.29 1.56 6.83
N GLU A 45 -2.72 2.76 6.91
CA GLU A 45 -3.04 3.88 6.03
C GLU A 45 -1.84 4.19 5.13
N VAL A 46 -2.12 4.52 3.87
CA VAL A 46 -1.14 5.00 2.89
C VAL A 46 -1.61 6.37 2.42
N HIS A 47 -0.73 7.36 2.50
CA HIS A 47 -0.97 8.75 2.09
C HIS A 47 0.09 9.17 1.08
N ASP A 48 -0.30 9.79 -0.04
CA ASP A 48 0.56 10.36 -1.08
C ASP A 48 0.49 11.91 -1.17
#